data_AF-Q4J7F4-F1
#
_entry.id   AF-Q4J7F4-F1
#
_cell.length_a   1.000
_cell.length_b   1.000
_cell.length_c   1.000
_cell.angle_alpha   90.00
_cell.angle_beta   90.00
_cell.angle_gamma   90.00
#
_symmetry.space_group_name_H-M   'P 1'
#
loop_
_entity.id
_entity.type
_entity.pdbx_description
1 polymer ?
#
loop_
_entity_poly.entity_id
_entity_poly.type
_entity_poly.pdbx_seq_one_letter_code
_entity_poly.pdbx_strand_id
1 'polypeptide(L)'
;MSFNLNSRLDKAKDIAIKIARVAVSEFSKLPEVIQGTQENKSIIIPPEYTLPKGLEMCSKEASLYFTFGVALDYMTDSDKLWENLRKLYEVSMNKSTRYPTVPYGLFYPEVITGYKNKQDDLSEILRSMVRPRSPKYGAGYWIDIAEKLQARFNSDPRNITDREKSVYEVLEQVEEFRGLGGSKLSAFYLRVMWSLGLFKISDPENIPVAVDTHIHHFTYARLFGHSPNSKNITDREKERLKDFWNCVFKLAEDQIKSQSLFQLSFPYYHCGEKTWKHINRIIPGYLDVVMWKYDMYKIPL
;
A
#
# COMPACT_ATOMS: atom_id res chain seq x y z
N MET A 1 22.27 15.90 -16.00
CA MET A 1 22.03 15.23 -17.30
C MET A 1 20.67 14.55 -17.22
N SER A 2 19.71 14.89 -18.08
CA SER A 2 18.45 14.16 -18.16
C SER A 2 18.64 12.90 -19.01
N PHE A 3 18.57 11.72 -18.41
CA PHE A 3 18.66 10.46 -19.15
C PHE A 3 17.41 10.25 -20.01
N ASN A 4 17.60 9.75 -21.23
CA ASN A 4 16.52 9.42 -22.14
C ASN A 4 16.02 7.99 -21.87
N LEU A 5 15.03 7.87 -20.99
CA LEU A 5 14.37 6.61 -20.65
C LEU A 5 13.81 5.88 -21.88
N ASN A 6 13.35 6.62 -22.89
CA ASN A 6 12.78 6.04 -24.11
C ASN A 6 13.80 5.24 -24.93
N SER A 7 15.10 5.54 -24.80
CA SER A 7 16.16 4.75 -25.46
C SER A 7 16.35 3.35 -24.85
N ARG A 8 15.71 3.06 -23.71
CA ARG A 8 15.78 1.78 -22.98
C ARG A 8 14.45 1.03 -22.95
N LEU A 9 13.49 1.42 -23.79
CA LEU A 9 12.11 0.92 -23.72
C LEU A 9 12.03 -0.60 -23.87
N ASP A 10 12.69 -1.19 -24.87
CA ASP A 10 12.66 -2.65 -25.10
C ASP A 10 13.24 -3.42 -23.91
N LYS A 11 14.40 -2.98 -23.40
CA LYS A 11 15.00 -3.56 -22.20
C LYS A 11 14.07 -3.45 -20.99
N ALA A 12 13.41 -2.31 -20.83
CA ALA A 12 12.47 -2.09 -19.73
C ALA A 12 11.24 -2.99 -19.83
N LYS A 13 10.73 -3.23 -21.05
CA LYS A 13 9.65 -4.19 -21.30
C LYS A 13 10.05 -5.61 -20.90
N ASP A 14 11.23 -6.07 -21.31
CA ASP A 14 11.72 -7.41 -20.94
C ASP A 14 11.83 -7.57 -19.42
N ILE A 15 12.32 -6.54 -18.74
CA ILE A 15 12.37 -6.50 -17.28
C ILE A 15 10.96 -6.54 -16.68
N ALA A 16 10.02 -5.77 -17.22
CA ALA A 16 8.63 -5.73 -16.76
C ALA A 16 7.93 -7.09 -16.90
N ILE A 17 8.17 -7.82 -17.99
CA ILE A 17 7.63 -9.17 -18.18
C ILE A 17 8.15 -10.12 -17.08
N LYS A 18 9.44 -10.05 -16.76
CA LYS A 18 10.04 -10.85 -15.67
C LYS A 18 9.47 -10.48 -14.31
N ILE A 19 9.35 -9.17 -14.03
CA ILE A 19 8.74 -8.67 -12.79
C ILE A 19 7.30 -9.18 -12.67
N ALA A 20 6.49 -9.08 -13.73
CA ALA A 20 5.11 -9.53 -13.74
C ALA A 20 5.00 -11.04 -13.45
N ARG A 21 5.89 -11.86 -14.01
CA ARG A 21 5.93 -13.30 -13.74
C ARG A 21 6.21 -13.60 -12.27
N VAL A 22 7.19 -12.93 -11.67
CA VAL A 22 7.50 -13.07 -10.23
C VAL A 22 6.31 -12.60 -9.40
N ALA A 23 5.72 -11.45 -9.74
CA ALA A 23 4.58 -10.89 -9.02
C ALA A 23 3.39 -11.85 -9.02
N VAL A 24 3.01 -12.43 -10.18
CA VAL A 24 1.93 -13.42 -10.27
C VAL A 24 2.22 -14.62 -9.37
N SER A 25 3.43 -15.17 -9.42
CA SER A 25 3.80 -16.36 -8.64
C SER A 25 3.79 -16.12 -7.11
N GLU A 26 4.07 -14.90 -6.67
CA GLU A 26 4.16 -14.59 -5.24
C GLU A 26 2.81 -14.13 -4.69
N PHE A 27 2.12 -13.26 -5.41
CA PHE A 27 0.80 -12.80 -4.99
C PHE A 27 -0.26 -13.90 -5.07
N SER A 28 -0.09 -14.95 -5.87
CA SER A 28 -1.01 -16.11 -5.86
C SER A 28 -1.11 -16.79 -4.48
N LYS A 29 -0.12 -16.59 -3.60
CA LYS A 29 -0.10 -17.13 -2.22
C LYS A 29 -0.81 -16.20 -1.21
N LEU A 30 -1.15 -14.98 -1.62
CA LEU A 30 -1.80 -13.98 -0.76
C LEU A 30 -3.08 -14.50 -0.07
N PRO A 31 -3.98 -15.25 -0.75
CA PRO A 31 -5.16 -15.83 -0.11
C PRO A 31 -4.83 -16.69 1.12
N GLU A 32 -3.82 -17.56 0.99
CA GLU A 32 -3.40 -18.49 2.06
C GLU A 32 -2.74 -17.75 3.22
N VAL A 33 -1.96 -16.71 2.93
CA VAL A 33 -1.35 -15.85 3.95
C VAL A 33 -2.42 -15.11 4.76
N ILE A 34 -3.40 -14.50 4.08
CA ILE A 34 -4.47 -13.74 4.74
C ILE A 34 -5.38 -14.67 5.56
N GLN A 35 -5.65 -15.87 5.07
CA GLN A 35 -6.43 -16.88 5.80
C GLN A 35 -5.65 -17.52 6.96
N GLY A 36 -4.35 -17.26 7.08
CA GLY A 36 -3.49 -17.84 8.10
C GLY A 36 -3.23 -19.34 7.91
N THR A 37 -3.55 -19.90 6.74
CA THR A 37 -3.27 -21.30 6.39
C THR A 37 -1.80 -21.50 6.02
N GLN A 38 -1.09 -20.42 5.68
CA GLN A 38 0.34 -20.41 5.45
C GLN A 38 1.00 -19.29 6.27
N GLU A 39 2.10 -19.60 6.95
CA GLU A 39 2.96 -18.56 7.51
C GLU A 39 3.49 -17.68 6.37
N ASN A 40 3.46 -16.37 6.55
CA ASN A 40 4.08 -15.45 5.60
C ASN A 40 5.61 -15.59 5.67
N LYS A 41 6.15 -16.56 4.91
CA LYS A 41 7.60 -16.76 4.69
C LYS A 41 8.06 -16.14 3.36
N SER A 42 7.14 -15.53 2.60
CA SER A 42 7.50 -14.91 1.34
C SER A 42 8.24 -13.61 1.62
N ILE A 43 9.42 -13.47 1.00
CA ILE A 43 10.15 -12.20 0.99
C ILE A 43 9.39 -11.14 0.18
N ILE A 44 8.46 -11.57 -0.69
CA ILE A 44 7.72 -10.70 -1.60
C ILE A 44 6.38 -10.25 -1.01
N ILE A 45 5.66 -11.07 -0.24
CA ILE A 45 4.38 -10.65 0.35
C ILE A 45 4.63 -9.58 1.42
N PRO A 46 4.14 -8.35 1.21
CA PRO A 46 4.40 -7.25 2.13
C PRO A 46 3.82 -7.46 3.55
N PRO A 47 4.42 -6.82 4.57
CA PRO A 47 4.05 -7.03 5.99
C PRO A 47 2.64 -6.56 6.35
N GLU A 48 2.01 -5.67 5.58
CA GLU A 48 0.63 -5.22 5.77
C GLU A 48 -0.39 -6.33 5.53
N TYR A 49 -0.06 -7.37 4.75
CA TYR A 49 -0.94 -8.50 4.49
C TYR A 49 -0.94 -9.56 5.59
N THR A 50 -0.13 -9.38 6.64
CA THR A 50 -0.28 -10.15 7.87
C THR A 50 -1.28 -9.43 8.77
N LEU A 51 -2.48 -9.97 8.92
CA LEU A 51 -3.56 -9.34 9.68
C LEU A 51 -3.39 -9.48 11.21
N PRO A 52 -3.85 -8.51 12.01
CA PRO A 52 -3.98 -8.70 13.46
C PRO A 52 -5.08 -9.71 13.78
N LYS A 53 -4.97 -10.35 14.96
CA LYS A 53 -5.98 -11.31 15.42
C LYS A 53 -7.35 -10.64 15.57
N GLY A 54 -8.38 -11.33 15.10
CA GLY A 54 -9.77 -10.87 15.20
C GLY A 54 -10.14 -9.73 14.26
N LEU A 55 -9.25 -9.34 13.32
CA LEU A 55 -9.61 -8.41 12.25
C LEU A 55 -10.43 -9.14 11.18
N GLU A 56 -11.69 -8.76 11.02
CA GLU A 56 -12.54 -9.31 9.97
C GLU A 56 -12.28 -8.60 8.65
N MET A 57 -12.02 -9.36 7.59
CA MET A 57 -11.94 -8.82 6.23
C MET A 57 -13.25 -8.10 5.85
N CYS A 58 -13.15 -7.08 5.01
CA CYS A 58 -14.29 -6.27 4.54
C CYS A 58 -15.00 -5.44 5.62
N SER A 59 -14.56 -5.48 6.87
CA SER A 59 -15.16 -4.72 7.97
C SER A 59 -14.80 -3.23 7.94
N LYS A 60 -15.51 -2.43 8.73
CA LYS A 60 -15.15 -1.02 8.98
C LYS A 60 -13.79 -0.96 9.66
N GLU A 61 -13.55 -1.86 10.61
CA GLU A 61 -12.35 -2.00 11.42
C GLU A 61 -11.13 -2.30 10.56
N ALA A 62 -11.25 -3.20 9.58
CA ALA A 62 -10.20 -3.45 8.58
C ALA A 62 -9.88 -2.18 7.79
N SER A 63 -10.89 -1.50 7.27
CA SER A 63 -10.67 -0.27 6.50
C SER A 63 -9.97 0.81 7.34
N LEU A 64 -10.36 0.99 8.60
CA LEU A 64 -9.72 1.94 9.52
C LEU A 64 -8.28 1.53 9.85
N TYR A 65 -8.04 0.25 10.15
CA TYR A 65 -6.71 -0.28 10.43
C TYR A 65 -5.71 0.04 9.31
N PHE A 66 -6.09 -0.26 8.07
CA PHE A 66 -5.24 0.02 6.91
C PHE A 66 -5.10 1.52 6.66
N THR A 67 -6.18 2.29 6.76
CA THR A 67 -6.14 3.76 6.58
C THR A 67 -5.12 4.41 7.52
N PHE A 68 -5.20 4.11 8.81
CA PHE A 68 -4.31 4.69 9.81
C PHE A 68 -2.90 4.10 9.77
N GLY A 69 -2.74 2.83 9.38
CA GLY A 69 -1.45 2.18 9.20
C GLY A 69 -0.67 2.76 8.03
N VAL A 70 -1.30 2.84 6.85
CA VAL A 70 -0.68 3.38 5.63
C VAL A 70 -0.24 4.82 5.83
N ALA A 71 -1.02 5.62 6.57
CA ALA A 71 -0.66 7.00 6.88
C ALA A 71 0.69 7.16 7.61
N LEU A 72 1.19 6.10 8.25
CA LEU A 72 2.45 6.08 8.99
C LEU A 72 3.58 5.34 8.26
N ASP A 73 3.32 4.70 7.11
CA ASP A 73 4.26 3.74 6.46
C ASP A 73 5.63 4.34 6.13
N TYR A 74 5.68 5.59 5.70
CA TYR A 74 6.95 6.25 5.41
C TYR A 74 7.73 6.74 6.65
N MET A 75 7.10 6.74 7.84
CA MET A 75 7.68 7.27 9.07
C MET A 75 8.59 6.28 9.80
N THR A 76 8.63 5.00 9.43
CA THR A 76 9.50 4.00 10.05
C THR A 76 9.81 2.87 9.08
N ASP A 77 10.49 1.83 9.57
CA ASP A 77 10.67 0.60 8.83
C ASP A 77 9.33 -0.15 8.73
N SER A 78 8.93 -0.58 7.52
CA SER A 78 7.59 -1.10 7.28
C SER A 78 7.32 -2.39 8.08
N ASP A 79 8.29 -3.31 8.17
CA ASP A 79 8.11 -4.55 8.95
C ASP A 79 7.84 -4.25 10.43
N LYS A 80 8.64 -3.35 11.03
CA LYS A 80 8.42 -2.89 12.40
C LYS A 80 7.11 -2.13 12.57
N LEU A 81 6.73 -1.31 11.59
CA LEU A 81 5.47 -0.57 11.65
C LEU A 81 4.30 -1.51 11.77
N TRP A 82 4.15 -2.41 10.80
CA TRP A 82 2.98 -3.28 10.71
C TRP A 82 2.95 -4.29 11.86
N GLU A 83 4.10 -4.77 12.33
CA GLU A 83 4.19 -5.58 13.56
C GLU A 83 3.65 -4.83 14.78
N ASN A 84 4.11 -3.61 15.01
CA ASN A 84 3.69 -2.80 16.14
C ASN A 84 2.23 -2.34 16.02
N LEU A 85 1.78 -2.03 14.81
CA LEU A 85 0.41 -1.62 14.54
C LEU A 85 -0.57 -2.77 14.79
N ARG A 86 -0.22 -4.01 14.45
CA ARG A 86 -1.00 -5.20 14.83
C ARG A 86 -1.17 -5.30 16.35
N LYS A 87 -0.07 -5.16 17.10
CA LYS A 87 -0.09 -5.17 18.57
C LYS A 87 -0.99 -4.05 19.11
N LEU A 88 -0.89 -2.84 18.56
CA LEU A 88 -1.74 -1.72 18.94
C LEU A 88 -3.22 -2.02 18.66
N TYR A 89 -3.55 -2.56 17.48
CA TYR A 89 -4.91 -2.94 17.13
C TYR A 89 -5.47 -3.96 18.12
N GLU A 90 -4.76 -5.06 18.35
CA GLU A 90 -5.17 -6.13 19.28
C GLU A 90 -5.37 -5.61 20.71
N VAL A 91 -4.49 -4.71 21.17
CA VAL A 91 -4.65 -4.06 22.48
C VAL A 91 -5.87 -3.16 22.51
N SER A 92 -6.05 -2.33 21.48
CA SER A 92 -7.17 -1.39 21.41
C SER A 92 -8.53 -2.08 21.27
N MET A 93 -8.59 -3.28 20.70
CA MET A 93 -9.84 -4.03 20.53
C MET A 93 -10.13 -5.00 21.67
N ASN A 94 -9.28 -5.05 22.70
CA ASN A 94 -9.47 -5.89 23.86
C ASN A 94 -9.65 -5.05 25.13
N LYS A 95 -10.87 -5.05 25.68
CA LYS A 95 -11.26 -4.31 26.90
C LYS A 95 -10.51 -4.76 28.17
N SER A 96 -9.83 -5.91 28.15
CA SER A 96 -9.15 -6.51 29.30
C SER A 96 -7.64 -6.23 29.34
N THR A 97 -7.13 -5.34 28.50
CA THR A 97 -5.67 -5.14 28.39
C THR A 97 -5.10 -4.31 29.54
N ARG A 98 -3.87 -4.65 29.96
CA ARG A 98 -3.11 -3.97 31.02
C ARG A 98 -2.47 -2.64 30.58
N TYR A 99 -2.88 -2.09 29.43
CA TYR A 99 -2.37 -0.83 28.90
C TYR A 99 -3.41 0.27 29.14
N PRO A 100 -3.45 0.88 30.34
CA PRO A 100 -4.49 1.85 30.70
C PRO A 100 -4.50 3.11 29.81
N THR A 101 -3.43 3.34 29.06
CA THR A 101 -3.27 4.51 28.18
C THR A 101 -3.84 4.31 26.77
N VAL A 102 -4.11 3.07 26.34
CA VAL A 102 -4.69 2.79 25.01
C VAL A 102 -6.21 2.62 25.17
N PRO A 103 -7.03 3.45 24.52
CA PRO A 103 -8.48 3.39 24.66
C PRO A 103 -9.02 2.19 23.87
N TYR A 104 -10.17 1.69 24.32
CA TYR A 104 -10.92 0.73 23.53
C TYR A 104 -11.37 1.37 22.22
N GLY A 105 -11.12 0.69 21.10
CA GLY A 105 -11.52 1.15 19.78
C GLY A 105 -10.74 2.37 19.30
N LEU A 106 -9.45 2.50 19.66
CA LEU A 106 -8.58 3.63 19.27
C LEU A 106 -8.66 3.99 17.78
N PHE A 107 -8.86 3.00 16.89
CA PHE A 107 -8.95 3.23 15.45
C PHE A 107 -10.27 3.85 14.99
N TYR A 108 -11.30 3.95 15.84
CA TYR A 108 -12.53 4.64 15.49
C TYR A 108 -12.31 6.16 15.46
N PRO A 109 -12.72 6.85 14.39
CA PRO A 109 -12.55 8.29 14.28
C PRO A 109 -13.10 9.07 15.49
N GLU A 110 -14.25 8.65 16.01
CA GLU A 110 -14.92 9.27 17.16
C GLU A 110 -14.09 9.17 18.44
N VAL A 111 -13.35 8.07 18.62
CA VAL A 111 -12.44 7.87 19.75
C VAL A 111 -11.23 8.77 19.62
N ILE A 112 -10.64 8.87 18.42
CA ILE A 112 -9.49 9.75 18.14
C ILE A 112 -9.85 11.22 18.37
N THR A 113 -11.01 11.66 17.89
CA THR A 113 -11.42 13.06 18.02
C THR A 113 -11.98 13.41 19.40
N GLY A 114 -12.45 12.42 20.16
CA GLY A 114 -13.05 12.58 21.48
C GLY A 114 -12.06 12.95 22.60
N TYR A 115 -10.75 12.85 22.35
CA TYR A 115 -9.73 13.27 23.29
C TYR A 115 -9.67 14.80 23.46
N LYS A 116 -9.64 15.26 24.72
CA LYS A 116 -9.42 16.68 25.04
C LYS A 116 -8.02 17.15 24.61
N ASN A 117 -6.98 16.36 24.90
CA ASN A 117 -5.59 16.63 24.52
C ASN A 117 -5.13 15.69 23.40
N LYS A 118 -5.99 15.50 22.38
CA LYS A 118 -5.82 14.49 21.31
C LYS A 118 -4.42 14.42 20.71
N GLN A 119 -3.77 15.57 20.50
CA GLN A 119 -2.45 15.65 19.90
C GLN A 119 -1.35 15.03 20.77
N ASP A 120 -1.37 15.28 22.08
CA ASP A 120 -0.33 14.81 23.00
C ASP A 120 -0.58 13.36 23.42
N ASP A 121 -1.83 13.02 23.75
CA ASP A 121 -2.23 11.67 24.15
C ASP A 121 -1.97 10.65 23.02
N LEU A 122 -2.38 10.99 21.79
CA LEU A 122 -2.14 10.12 20.64
C LEU A 122 -0.67 10.05 20.26
N SER A 123 0.07 11.16 20.36
CA SER A 123 1.52 11.16 20.14
C SER A 123 2.22 10.23 21.13
N GLU A 124 1.78 10.18 22.39
CA GLU A 124 2.34 9.29 23.41
C GLU A 124 2.04 7.80 23.11
N ILE A 125 0.80 7.49 22.72
CA ILE A 125 0.43 6.13 22.31
C ILE A 125 1.25 5.70 21.11
N LEU A 126 1.33 6.53 20.07
CA LEU A 126 2.13 6.22 18.88
C LEU A 126 3.61 6.07 19.22
N ARG A 127 4.17 6.91 20.10
CA ARG A 127 5.56 6.82 20.54
C ARG A 127 5.85 5.50 21.26
N SER A 128 4.97 5.09 22.17
CA SER A 128 5.19 3.91 23.01
C SER A 128 4.92 2.59 22.27
N MET A 129 3.85 2.55 21.48
CA MET A 129 3.35 1.33 20.84
C MET A 129 3.84 1.15 19.41
N VAL A 130 3.76 2.20 18.57
CA VAL A 130 4.03 2.11 17.12
C VAL A 130 5.47 2.47 16.78
N ARG A 131 6.03 3.44 17.49
CA ARG A 131 7.40 3.98 17.38
C ARG A 131 7.74 4.54 15.98
N PRO A 132 6.89 5.40 15.37
CA PRO A 132 7.29 6.12 14.17
C PRO A 132 8.43 7.10 14.49
N ARG A 133 9.25 7.47 13.50
CA ARG A 133 10.33 8.48 13.66
C ARG A 133 9.81 9.84 14.15
N SER A 134 8.53 10.13 13.94
CA SER A 134 7.90 11.42 14.26
C SER A 134 6.49 11.25 14.83
N PRO A 135 6.34 10.80 16.10
CA PRO A 135 5.03 10.49 16.70
C PRO A 135 4.06 11.67 16.70
N LYS A 136 4.53 12.89 16.95
CA LYS A 136 3.70 14.11 16.92
C LYS A 136 3.08 14.35 15.54
N TYR A 137 3.86 14.16 14.48
CA TYR A 137 3.36 14.29 13.10
C TYR A 137 2.39 13.14 12.77
N GLY A 138 2.70 11.91 13.16
CA GLY A 138 1.81 10.76 12.99
C GLY A 138 0.45 10.94 13.68
N ALA A 139 0.45 11.47 14.91
CA ALA A 139 -0.77 11.81 15.63
C ALA A 139 -1.58 12.87 14.88
N GLY A 140 -0.91 13.91 14.34
CA GLY A 140 -1.55 14.92 13.51
C GLY A 140 -2.19 14.35 12.23
N TYR A 141 -1.64 13.25 11.67
CA TYR A 141 -2.21 12.60 10.49
C TYR A 141 -3.47 11.83 10.87
N TRP A 142 -3.41 11.07 11.95
CA TRP A 142 -4.56 10.33 12.47
C TRP A 142 -5.72 11.25 12.84
N ILE A 143 -5.44 12.41 13.47
CA ILE A 143 -6.45 13.41 13.80
C ILE A 143 -7.11 13.96 12.53
N ASP A 144 -6.31 14.40 11.55
CA ASP A 144 -6.81 14.95 10.28
C ASP A 144 -7.68 13.94 9.53
N ILE A 145 -7.22 12.69 9.45
CA ILE A 145 -7.97 11.59 8.83
C ILE A 145 -9.28 11.33 9.58
N ALA A 146 -9.24 11.22 10.90
CA ALA A 146 -10.43 10.97 11.72
C ALA A 146 -11.49 12.08 11.58
N GLU A 147 -11.06 13.34 11.56
CA GLU A 147 -11.96 14.49 11.38
C GLU A 147 -12.61 14.49 9.98
N LYS A 148 -11.84 14.23 8.92
CA LYS A 148 -12.36 14.14 7.55
C LYS A 148 -13.28 12.95 7.33
N LEU A 149 -12.94 11.79 7.89
CA LEU A 149 -13.79 10.60 7.82
C LEU A 149 -15.14 10.84 8.50
N GLN A 150 -15.16 11.48 9.67
CA GLN A 150 -16.42 11.86 10.34
C GLN A 150 -17.23 12.85 9.51
N ALA A 151 -16.58 13.90 9.01
CA ALA A 151 -17.28 14.98 8.32
C ALA A 151 -17.91 14.55 7.00
N ARG A 152 -17.30 13.60 6.26
CA ARG A 152 -17.68 13.31 4.86
C ARG A 152 -17.99 11.85 4.57
N PHE A 153 -17.50 10.93 5.40
CA PHE A 153 -17.50 9.51 5.07
C PHE A 153 -18.12 8.65 6.19
N ASN A 154 -18.93 9.24 7.08
CA ASN A 154 -19.59 8.55 8.19
C ASN A 154 -18.62 7.67 9.01
N SER A 155 -17.41 8.21 9.23
CA SER A 155 -16.32 7.54 9.95
C SER A 155 -15.84 6.23 9.34
N ASP A 156 -16.14 5.96 8.07
CA ASP A 156 -15.85 4.70 7.39
C ASP A 156 -15.12 4.94 6.06
N PRO A 157 -13.82 4.62 5.97
CA PRO A 157 -13.04 4.79 4.74
C PRO A 157 -13.66 4.14 3.51
N ARG A 158 -14.44 3.05 3.65
CA ARG A 158 -15.10 2.37 2.52
C ARG A 158 -16.07 3.29 1.78
N ASN A 159 -16.58 4.34 2.43
CA ASN A 159 -17.46 5.34 1.81
C ASN A 159 -16.73 6.31 0.87
N ILE A 160 -15.39 6.30 0.82
CA ILE A 160 -14.63 6.93 -0.27
C ILE A 160 -15.02 6.29 -1.62
N THR A 161 -15.40 5.01 -1.61
CA THR A 161 -15.99 4.27 -2.73
C THR A 161 -17.35 3.66 -2.31
N ASP A 162 -18.28 4.53 -1.91
CA ASP A 162 -19.67 4.19 -1.64
C ASP A 162 -20.32 3.45 -2.84
N ARG A 163 -20.02 3.93 -4.05
CA ARG A 163 -20.19 3.27 -5.34
C ARG A 163 -18.84 2.88 -5.94
N GLU A 164 -18.88 2.10 -7.01
CA GLU A 164 -17.69 1.88 -7.83
C GLU A 164 -17.22 3.22 -8.44
N LYS A 165 -15.91 3.47 -8.34
CA LYS A 165 -15.24 4.69 -8.82
C LYS A 165 -13.97 4.35 -9.58
N SER A 166 -13.55 5.22 -10.47
CA SER A 166 -12.24 5.10 -11.12
C SER A 166 -11.09 5.40 -10.15
N VAL A 167 -9.90 4.89 -10.44
CA VAL A 167 -8.67 5.22 -9.70
C VAL A 167 -8.48 6.73 -9.58
N TYR A 168 -8.76 7.47 -10.65
CA TYR A 168 -8.66 8.94 -10.66
C TYR A 168 -9.60 9.60 -9.64
N GLU A 169 -10.89 9.23 -9.64
CA GLU A 169 -11.88 9.76 -8.67
C GLU A 169 -11.53 9.41 -7.22
N VAL A 170 -10.89 8.26 -6.99
CA VAL A 170 -10.45 7.85 -5.65
C VAL A 170 -9.21 8.63 -5.23
N LEU A 171 -8.22 8.79 -6.12
CA LEU A 171 -7.02 9.57 -5.84
C LEU A 171 -7.35 11.02 -5.51
N GLU A 172 -8.26 11.66 -6.24
CA GLU A 172 -8.71 13.03 -5.96
C GLU A 172 -9.22 13.21 -4.52
N GLN A 173 -10.02 12.25 -4.04
CA GLN A 173 -10.49 12.26 -2.65
C GLN A 173 -9.39 11.93 -1.64
N VAL A 174 -8.49 11.00 -1.97
CA VAL A 174 -7.40 10.56 -1.08
C VAL A 174 -6.35 11.66 -0.86
N GLU A 175 -6.09 12.49 -1.87
CA GLU A 175 -5.16 13.63 -1.77
C GLU A 175 -5.55 14.64 -0.68
N GLU A 176 -6.83 14.68 -0.31
CA GLU A 176 -7.28 15.56 0.77
C GLU A 176 -6.81 15.08 2.14
N PHE A 177 -6.49 13.79 2.34
CA PHE A 177 -6.11 13.25 3.63
C PHE A 177 -4.61 13.40 3.90
N ARG A 178 -4.28 14.07 5.01
CA ARG A 178 -2.88 14.26 5.40
C ARG A 178 -2.24 12.91 5.72
N GLY A 179 -1.15 12.60 5.04
CA GLY A 179 -0.42 11.33 5.21
C GLY A 179 -0.89 10.21 4.28
N LEU A 180 -1.93 10.41 3.48
CA LEU A 180 -2.37 9.45 2.46
C LEU A 180 -2.24 9.99 1.03
N GLY A 181 -2.12 11.30 0.85
CA GLY A 181 -1.86 11.92 -0.46
C GLY A 181 -0.43 11.72 -1.00
N GLY A 182 -0.17 12.33 -2.15
CA GLY A 182 1.07 12.23 -2.90
C GLY A 182 1.20 10.92 -3.67
N SER A 183 2.05 10.90 -4.70
CA SER A 183 2.08 9.81 -5.69
C SER A 183 2.54 8.46 -5.18
N LYS A 184 3.22 8.39 -4.03
CA LYS A 184 3.65 7.12 -3.42
C LYS A 184 2.57 6.54 -2.49
N LEU A 185 2.19 7.28 -1.45
CA LEU A 185 1.32 6.75 -0.39
C LEU A 185 -0.11 6.54 -0.89
N SER A 186 -0.61 7.41 -1.77
CA SER A 186 -1.93 7.22 -2.36
C SER A 186 -1.98 5.95 -3.22
N ALA A 187 -0.98 5.73 -4.06
CA ALA A 187 -0.84 4.51 -4.87
C ALA A 187 -0.80 3.24 -4.01
N PHE A 188 0.03 3.24 -2.97
CA PHE A 188 0.13 2.15 -2.00
C PHE A 188 -1.19 1.91 -1.27
N TYR A 189 -1.85 2.97 -0.82
CA TYR A 189 -3.14 2.92 -0.13
C TYR A 189 -4.23 2.31 -1.02
N LEU A 190 -4.39 2.82 -2.25
CA LEU A 190 -5.38 2.30 -3.21
C LEU A 190 -5.14 0.82 -3.49
N ARG A 191 -3.89 0.41 -3.69
CA ARG A 191 -3.55 -1.00 -3.93
C ARG A 191 -3.98 -1.91 -2.77
N VAL A 192 -3.65 -1.54 -1.54
CA VAL A 192 -4.01 -2.33 -0.34
C VAL A 192 -5.52 -2.37 -0.14
N MET A 193 -6.18 -1.21 -0.25
CA MET A 193 -7.62 -1.12 -0.05
C MET A 193 -8.40 -1.88 -1.13
N TRP A 194 -7.97 -1.81 -2.38
CA TRP A 194 -8.61 -2.55 -3.48
C TRP A 194 -8.32 -4.05 -3.40
N SER A 195 -7.07 -4.47 -3.16
CA SER A 195 -6.70 -5.89 -3.11
C SER A 195 -7.43 -6.66 -2.01
N LEU A 196 -7.80 -5.96 -0.91
CA LEU A 196 -8.55 -6.51 0.21
C LEU A 196 -10.07 -6.29 0.09
N GLY A 197 -10.54 -5.75 -1.04
CA GLY A 197 -11.96 -5.53 -1.33
C GLY A 197 -12.60 -4.36 -0.57
N LEU A 198 -11.80 -3.57 0.15
CA LEU A 198 -12.26 -2.46 0.97
C LEU A 198 -12.67 -1.26 0.11
N PHE A 199 -12.03 -1.08 -1.05
CA PHE A 199 -12.42 -0.11 -2.07
C PHE A 199 -13.02 -0.76 -3.32
N LYS A 200 -14.05 -0.12 -3.87
CA LYS A 200 -14.71 -0.50 -5.13
C LYS A 200 -14.12 0.32 -6.28
N ILE A 201 -13.09 -0.22 -6.93
CA ILE A 201 -12.39 0.45 -8.04
C ILE A 201 -12.69 -0.27 -9.36
N SER A 202 -13.16 0.47 -10.38
CA SER A 202 -13.57 -0.07 -11.69
C SER A 202 -12.40 -0.41 -12.62
N ASP A 203 -11.27 0.29 -12.47
CA ASP A 203 -10.11 0.26 -13.37
C ASP A 203 -8.79 0.04 -12.61
N PRO A 204 -8.67 -1.03 -11.81
CA PRO A 204 -7.53 -1.24 -10.93
C PRO A 204 -6.19 -1.35 -11.68
N GLU A 205 -6.19 -1.66 -12.98
CA GLU A 205 -4.98 -1.61 -13.82
C GLU A 205 -4.34 -0.21 -13.88
N ASN A 206 -5.08 0.84 -13.51
CA ASN A 206 -4.61 2.21 -13.47
C ASN A 206 -4.06 2.62 -12.09
N ILE A 207 -4.06 1.72 -11.09
CA ILE A 207 -3.40 1.97 -9.80
C ILE A 207 -1.89 2.13 -10.08
N PRO A 208 -1.31 3.32 -9.88
CA PRO A 208 0.04 3.61 -10.36
C PRO A 208 1.11 2.93 -9.52
N VAL A 209 2.34 2.90 -10.05
CA VAL A 209 3.54 2.53 -9.29
C VAL A 209 3.79 3.53 -8.15
N ALA A 210 4.00 3.03 -6.93
CA ALA A 210 4.41 3.83 -5.79
C ALA A 210 5.92 4.13 -5.82
N VAL A 211 6.31 5.15 -6.59
CA VAL A 211 7.74 5.46 -6.81
C VAL A 211 8.42 6.05 -5.57
N ASP A 212 9.56 5.46 -5.19
CA ASP A 212 10.47 5.97 -4.17
C ASP A 212 11.95 5.78 -4.54
N THR A 213 12.85 5.98 -3.57
CA THR A 213 14.29 5.80 -3.77
C THR A 213 14.69 4.39 -4.20
N HIS A 214 13.97 3.34 -3.78
CA HIS A 214 14.27 1.97 -4.20
C HIS A 214 13.83 1.72 -5.64
N ILE A 215 12.65 2.20 -6.04
CA ILE A 215 12.21 2.14 -7.44
C ILE A 215 13.19 2.93 -8.33
N HIS A 216 13.67 4.07 -7.85
CA HIS A 216 14.70 4.85 -8.52
C HIS A 216 16.00 4.06 -8.70
N HIS A 217 16.54 3.48 -7.61
CA HIS A 217 17.75 2.67 -7.64
C HIS A 217 17.61 1.45 -8.54
N PHE A 218 16.50 0.72 -8.42
CA PHE A 218 16.16 -0.42 -9.28
C PHE A 218 16.21 -0.01 -10.76
N THR A 219 15.55 1.09 -11.10
CA THR A 219 15.48 1.57 -12.49
C THR A 219 16.88 1.86 -13.03
N TYR A 220 17.70 2.57 -12.27
CA TYR A 220 19.06 2.91 -12.68
C TYR A 220 19.94 1.67 -12.84
N ALA A 221 19.95 0.79 -11.84
CA ALA A 221 20.75 -0.42 -11.87
C ALA A 221 20.35 -1.33 -13.05
N ARG A 222 19.05 -1.47 -13.33
CA ARG A 222 18.56 -2.42 -14.34
C ARG A 222 18.62 -1.86 -15.75
N LEU A 223 18.28 -0.59 -15.95
CA LEU A 223 18.25 -0.01 -17.28
C LEU A 223 19.62 0.51 -17.72
N PHE A 224 20.39 1.08 -16.79
CA PHE A 224 21.63 1.79 -17.09
C PHE A 224 22.89 1.08 -16.56
N GLY A 225 22.76 0.10 -15.67
CA GLY A 225 23.88 -0.70 -15.18
C GLY A 225 24.72 -0.01 -14.10
N HIS A 226 24.21 1.06 -13.50
CA HIS A 226 24.87 1.79 -12.42
C HIS A 226 23.83 2.33 -11.43
N SER A 227 24.27 2.74 -10.24
CA SER A 227 23.42 3.45 -9.27
C SER A 227 23.19 4.90 -9.70
N PRO A 228 22.09 5.56 -9.29
CA PRO A 228 21.92 6.98 -9.54
C PRO A 228 22.95 7.80 -8.76
N ASN A 229 23.35 8.94 -9.31
CA ASN A 229 24.36 9.82 -8.72
C ASN A 229 23.84 10.54 -7.45
N SER A 230 22.52 10.71 -7.33
CA SER A 230 21.86 11.30 -6.16
C SER A 230 21.20 10.21 -5.32
N LYS A 231 21.41 10.27 -4.00
CA LYS A 231 20.67 9.46 -3.02
C LYS A 231 19.22 9.90 -2.88
N ASN A 232 18.92 11.16 -3.21
CA ASN A 232 17.59 11.74 -3.10
C ASN A 232 16.97 11.89 -4.50
N ILE A 233 15.74 11.42 -4.65
CA ILE A 233 14.94 11.59 -5.86
C ILE A 233 14.02 12.81 -5.71
N THR A 234 14.00 13.68 -6.72
CA THR A 234 13.08 14.84 -6.75
C THR A 234 11.66 14.41 -7.09
N ASP A 235 10.64 15.19 -6.70
CA ASP A 235 9.24 14.85 -7.03
C ASP A 235 9.00 14.82 -8.55
N ARG A 236 9.63 15.72 -9.31
CA ARG A 236 9.59 15.68 -10.77
C ARG A 236 10.17 14.37 -11.34
N GLU A 237 11.23 13.84 -10.75
CA GLU A 237 11.78 12.54 -11.16
C GLU A 237 10.87 11.38 -10.76
N LYS A 238 10.22 11.43 -9.59
CA LYS A 238 9.23 10.42 -9.18
C LYS A 238 8.09 10.34 -10.18
N GLU A 239 7.54 11.48 -10.56
CA GLU A 239 6.47 11.57 -11.56
C GLU A 239 6.91 11.00 -12.92
N ARG A 240 8.11 11.36 -13.40
CA ARG A 240 8.65 10.82 -14.65
C ARG A 240 8.86 9.30 -14.62
N LEU A 241 9.32 8.75 -13.49
CA LEU A 241 9.49 7.31 -13.34
C LEU A 241 8.15 6.59 -13.23
N LYS A 242 7.16 7.21 -12.56
CA LYS A 242 5.80 6.69 -12.46
C LYS A 242 5.19 6.55 -13.86
N ASP A 243 5.21 7.63 -14.64
CA ASP A 243 4.68 7.64 -16.01
C ASP A 243 5.42 6.62 -16.90
N PHE A 244 6.74 6.56 -16.79
CA PHE A 244 7.56 5.61 -17.52
C PHE A 244 7.18 4.16 -17.21
N TRP A 245 7.14 3.76 -15.93
CA TRP A 245 6.85 2.38 -15.56
C TRP A 245 5.39 2.00 -15.81
N ASN A 246 4.42 2.90 -15.60
CA ASN A 246 3.03 2.67 -15.98
C ASN A 246 2.90 2.37 -17.49
N CYS A 247 3.60 3.14 -18.34
CA CYS A 247 3.66 2.91 -19.78
C CYS A 247 4.31 1.55 -20.12
N VAL A 248 5.49 1.27 -19.54
CA VAL A 248 6.23 0.02 -19.77
C VAL A 248 5.40 -1.20 -19.37
N PHE A 249 4.69 -1.15 -18.24
CA PHE A 249 3.85 -2.25 -17.78
C PHE A 249 2.68 -2.53 -18.71
N LYS A 250 2.05 -1.48 -19.28
CA LYS A 250 1.02 -1.65 -20.30
C LYS A 250 1.57 -2.34 -21.55
N LEU A 251 2.74 -1.90 -22.04
CA LEU A 251 3.40 -2.54 -23.18
C LEU A 251 3.82 -3.99 -22.91
N ALA A 252 4.23 -4.29 -21.68
CA ALA A 252 4.56 -5.65 -21.26
C ALA A 252 3.32 -6.55 -21.21
N GLU A 253 2.18 -6.04 -20.72
CA GLU A 253 0.91 -6.76 -20.72
C GLU A 253 0.49 -7.15 -22.14
N ASP A 254 0.51 -6.20 -23.08
CA ASP A 254 0.16 -6.43 -24.48
C ASP A 254 1.05 -7.52 -25.11
N GLN A 255 2.34 -7.52 -24.77
CA GLN A 255 3.28 -8.55 -25.23
C GLN A 255 3.00 -9.92 -24.59
N ILE A 256 2.74 -9.97 -23.28
CA ILE A 256 2.40 -11.23 -22.57
C ILE A 256 1.16 -11.87 -23.19
N LYS A 257 0.13 -11.08 -23.48
CA LYS A 257 -1.12 -11.56 -24.09
C LYS A 257 -0.91 -12.00 -25.54
N SER A 258 -0.30 -11.16 -26.36
CA SER A 258 -0.11 -11.46 -27.79
C SER A 258 0.78 -12.69 -28.02
N GLN A 259 1.78 -12.91 -27.16
CA GLN A 259 2.70 -14.04 -27.25
C GLN A 259 2.31 -15.23 -26.36
N SER A 260 1.20 -15.14 -25.61
CA SER A 260 0.74 -16.17 -24.67
C SER A 260 1.83 -16.65 -23.70
N LEU A 261 2.64 -15.73 -23.17
CA LEU A 261 3.84 -16.08 -22.39
C LEU A 261 3.52 -16.80 -21.07
N PHE A 262 2.49 -16.33 -20.36
CA PHE A 262 1.93 -16.92 -19.15
C PHE A 262 0.58 -16.24 -18.85
N GLN A 263 -0.23 -16.86 -18.00
CA GLN A 263 -1.48 -16.26 -17.54
C GLN A 263 -1.21 -15.22 -16.45
N LEU A 264 -1.62 -13.98 -16.70
CA LEU A 264 -1.74 -12.98 -15.65
C LEU A 264 -2.92 -13.38 -14.76
N SER A 265 -2.70 -13.49 -13.45
CA SER A 265 -3.74 -13.84 -12.48
C SER A 265 -3.38 -13.27 -11.11
N PHE A 266 -3.81 -12.04 -10.85
CA PHE A 266 -3.58 -11.39 -9.55
C PHE A 266 -4.80 -11.54 -8.66
N PRO A 267 -4.65 -12.02 -7.40
CA PRO A 267 -5.78 -12.21 -6.52
C PRO A 267 -6.22 -10.90 -5.86
N TYR A 268 -7.52 -10.73 -5.71
CA TYR A 268 -8.14 -9.70 -4.89
C TYR A 268 -9.34 -10.28 -4.15
N TYR A 269 -9.65 -9.72 -2.98
CA TYR A 269 -10.78 -10.19 -2.19
C TYR A 269 -12.06 -9.47 -2.59
N HIS A 270 -13.15 -10.21 -2.84
CA HIS A 270 -14.43 -9.66 -3.23
C HIS A 270 -15.40 -9.66 -2.06
N CYS A 271 -15.57 -8.51 -1.41
CA CYS A 271 -16.34 -8.41 -0.17
C CYS A 271 -17.83 -8.79 -0.29
N GLY A 272 -18.46 -8.56 -1.44
CA GLY A 272 -19.86 -8.94 -1.67
C GLY A 272 -20.07 -10.45 -1.74
N GLU A 273 -19.06 -11.20 -2.19
CA GLU A 273 -19.13 -12.67 -2.33
C GLU A 273 -18.35 -13.39 -1.23
N LYS A 274 -17.52 -12.66 -0.47
CA LYS A 274 -16.61 -13.20 0.55
C LYS A 274 -15.65 -14.25 -0.01
N THR A 275 -15.20 -14.06 -1.25
CA THR A 275 -14.34 -14.98 -1.98
C THR A 275 -13.14 -14.25 -2.58
N TRP A 276 -12.05 -14.98 -2.78
CA TRP A 276 -10.93 -14.51 -3.58
C TRP A 276 -11.26 -14.64 -5.07
N LYS A 277 -11.08 -13.55 -5.81
CA LYS A 277 -11.20 -13.47 -7.26
C LYS A 277 -9.84 -13.16 -7.87
N HIS A 278 -9.75 -13.27 -9.19
CA HIS A 278 -8.52 -13.02 -9.92
C HIS A 278 -8.77 -12.07 -11.08
N ILE A 279 -7.80 -11.19 -11.33
CA ILE A 279 -7.78 -10.31 -12.50
C ILE A 279 -6.65 -10.71 -13.46
N ASN A 280 -6.98 -10.78 -14.74
CA ASN A 280 -6.05 -11.15 -15.82
C ASN A 280 -5.41 -9.91 -16.48
N ARG A 281 -5.00 -8.95 -15.66
CA ARG A 281 -4.39 -7.66 -16.05
C ARG A 281 -3.20 -7.37 -15.15
N ILE A 282 -2.21 -6.63 -15.63
CA ILE A 282 -1.16 -6.09 -14.78
C ILE A 282 -1.74 -4.97 -13.92
N ILE A 283 -1.46 -5.04 -12.62
CA ILE A 283 -1.73 -3.96 -11.67
C ILE A 283 -0.37 -3.37 -11.28
N PRO A 284 0.03 -2.18 -11.76
CA PRO A 284 1.36 -1.63 -11.51
C PRO A 284 1.77 -1.62 -10.03
N GLY A 285 0.82 -1.37 -9.12
CA GLY A 285 1.05 -1.47 -7.67
C GLY A 285 1.45 -2.85 -7.16
N TYR A 286 1.15 -3.97 -7.83
CA TYR A 286 1.72 -5.28 -7.43
C TYR A 286 3.17 -5.44 -7.86
N LEU A 287 3.55 -4.78 -8.96
CA LEU A 287 4.87 -4.95 -9.58
C LEU A 287 5.93 -4.09 -8.87
N ASP A 288 5.53 -2.96 -8.30
CA ASP A 288 6.43 -2.09 -7.53
C ASP A 288 7.01 -2.80 -6.28
N VAL A 289 6.25 -3.69 -5.65
CA VAL A 289 6.71 -4.53 -4.54
C VAL A 289 7.86 -5.40 -4.94
N VAL A 290 7.77 -6.03 -6.12
CA VAL A 290 8.83 -6.88 -6.64
C VAL A 290 10.08 -6.04 -6.92
N MET A 291 9.93 -4.84 -7.47
CA MET A 291 11.05 -3.92 -7.69
C MET A 291 11.71 -3.48 -6.38
N TRP A 292 10.90 -3.17 -5.36
CA TRP A 292 11.37 -2.81 -4.02
C TRP A 292 12.17 -3.94 -3.37
N LYS A 293 11.59 -5.13 -3.33
CA LYS A 293 12.23 -6.32 -2.75
C LYS A 293 13.43 -6.79 -3.56
N TYR A 294 13.44 -6.60 -4.88
CA TYR A 294 14.63 -6.82 -5.69
C TYR A 294 15.78 -5.93 -5.23
N ASP A 295 15.56 -4.63 -5.06
CA ASP A 295 16.63 -3.72 -4.65
C ASP A 295 17.16 -4.08 -3.25
N MET A 296 16.25 -4.38 -2.32
CA MET A 296 16.61 -4.71 -0.93
C MET A 296 17.31 -6.06 -0.78
N TYR A 297 16.82 -7.10 -1.45
CA TYR A 297 17.22 -8.50 -1.20
C TYR A 297 17.94 -9.15 -2.39
N LYS A 298 18.11 -8.43 -3.50
CA LYS A 298 18.78 -8.91 -4.74
C LYS A 298 18.19 -10.22 -5.27
N ILE A 299 16.88 -10.40 -5.14
CA ILE A 299 16.14 -11.57 -5.66
C ILE A 299 16.40 -11.68 -7.17
N PRO A 300 16.67 -12.85 -7.77
CA PRO A 300 16.91 -12.96 -9.20
C PRO A 300 15.68 -12.62 -10.08
N LEU A 301 15.91 -12.04 -11.27
CA LEU A 301 14.90 -11.70 -12.31
C LEU A 301 15.12 -12.45 -13.63
#